data_AF-X0XIE9-F1
#
_entry.id   AF-X0XIE9-F1
#
_cell.length_a   1.000
_cell.length_b   1.000
_cell.length_c   1.000
_cell.angle_alpha   90.00
_cell.angle_beta   90.00
_cell.angle_gamma   90.00
#
_symmetry.space_group_name_H-M   'P 1'
#
loop_
_entity.id
_entity.type
_entity.pdbx_description
1 polymer ?
#
loop_
_entity_poly.entity_id
_entity_poly.type
_entity_poly.pdbx_seq_one_letter_code
_entity_poly.pdbx_strand_id
1 'polypeptide(L)'
;MNKVVNAARELGVTIIHAPSGTMKHYEGTPAWKRIKNAPYVEPPTPREHDDPPLPVDDSDGGSDTNHGNEITNNSVWTRQIEAIKIDQERDGISDNGREIYSFLQQKGIRHVILMGVHTNMCILNRSFAIKQMVQWSVNVMLCRDLTDTMYNPAKPPYVSHDEGTRLVVEYIEKFWCPSISSEDLLR
;
A
#
# COMPACT_ATOMS: atom_id res chain seq x y z
N MET A 1 12.70 2.23 -3.89
CA MET A 1 11.47 2.97 -4.25
C MET A 1 11.68 4.04 -5.34
N ASN A 2 12.34 5.18 -5.11
CA ASN A 2 12.41 6.25 -6.14
C ASN A 2 12.86 5.81 -7.53
N LYS A 3 13.88 4.93 -7.63
CA LYS A 3 14.33 4.40 -8.92
C LYS A 3 13.18 3.75 -9.71
N VAL A 4 12.42 2.88 -9.04
CA VAL A 4 11.25 2.19 -9.61
C VAL A 4 10.14 3.17 -9.96
N VAL A 5 9.82 4.09 -9.04
CA VAL A 5 8.76 5.09 -9.28
C VAL A 5 9.12 5.97 -10.48
N ASN A 6 10.37 6.38 -10.63
CA ASN A 6 10.83 7.16 -11.77
C ASN A 6 10.76 6.36 -13.08
N ALA A 7 11.26 5.12 -13.09
CA ALA A 7 11.17 4.25 -14.27
C ALA A 7 9.71 3.99 -14.67
N ALA A 8 8.83 3.73 -13.70
CA ALA A 8 7.40 3.58 -13.93
C ALA A 8 6.78 4.86 -14.55
N ARG A 9 7.15 6.05 -14.07
CA ARG A 9 6.71 7.32 -14.69
C ARG A 9 7.18 7.44 -16.15
N GLU A 10 8.41 7.03 -16.45
CA GLU A 10 8.95 7.03 -17.83
C GLU A 10 8.21 6.07 -18.75
N LEU A 11 7.70 4.95 -18.21
CA LEU A 11 6.82 4.00 -18.90
C LEU A 11 5.36 4.49 -19.01
N GLY A 12 5.05 5.69 -18.53
CA GLY A 12 3.69 6.26 -18.55
C GLY A 12 2.77 5.75 -17.45
N VAL A 13 3.30 5.04 -16.45
CA VAL A 13 2.52 4.60 -15.28
C VAL A 13 2.15 5.81 -14.43
N THR A 14 0.89 5.86 -14.00
CA THR A 14 0.41 6.88 -13.05
C THR A 14 0.81 6.49 -11.63
N ILE A 15 1.49 7.38 -10.92
CA ILE A 15 1.87 7.16 -9.52
C ILE A 15 0.84 7.80 -8.60
N ILE A 16 0.39 7.03 -7.61
CA ILE A 16 -0.48 7.52 -6.53
C ILE A 16 0.23 7.29 -5.21
N HIS A 17 0.48 8.36 -4.47
CA HIS A 17 0.97 8.28 -3.10
C HIS A 17 -0.22 8.13 -2.14
N ALA A 18 -0.09 7.24 -1.16
CA ALA A 18 -1.15 6.98 -0.17
C ALA A 18 -0.62 7.02 1.27
N PRO A 19 -0.15 8.18 1.76
CA PRO A 19 0.46 8.28 3.08
C PRO A 19 -0.62 8.30 4.17
N SER A 20 -0.96 7.11 4.64
CA SER A 20 -2.04 6.81 5.58
C SER A 20 -2.05 7.74 6.80
N GLY A 21 -3.17 8.42 7.03
CA GLY A 21 -3.39 9.25 8.22
C GLY A 21 -2.67 10.59 8.22
N THR A 22 -2.01 10.97 7.11
CA THR A 22 -1.18 12.19 7.05
C THR A 22 -1.65 13.22 6.01
N MET A 23 -2.88 13.06 5.49
CA MET A 23 -3.36 13.85 4.36
C MET A 23 -3.40 15.36 4.57
N LYS A 24 -3.53 15.83 5.82
CA LYS A 24 -3.51 17.26 6.16
C LYS A 24 -2.28 17.99 5.63
N HIS A 25 -1.12 17.32 5.59
CA HIS A 25 0.11 17.92 5.08
C HIS A 25 0.07 18.20 3.57
N TYR A 26 -0.75 17.46 2.82
CA TYR A 26 -0.78 17.49 1.36
C TYR A 26 -1.94 18.31 0.81
N GLU A 27 -2.84 18.79 1.66
CA GLU A 27 -3.99 19.60 1.26
C GLU A 27 -3.57 20.81 0.43
N GLY A 28 -4.29 21.05 -0.67
CA GLY A 28 -4.03 22.18 -1.56
C GLY A 28 -2.90 22.00 -2.57
N THR A 29 -2.04 20.97 -2.42
CA THR A 29 -1.00 20.65 -3.41
C THR A 29 -1.61 20.22 -4.74
N PRO A 30 -0.92 20.42 -5.89
CA PRO A 30 -1.38 19.91 -7.18
C PRO A 30 -1.69 18.41 -7.18
N ALA A 31 -0.83 17.57 -6.59
CA ALA A 31 -1.07 16.13 -6.43
C ALA A 31 -2.38 15.79 -5.73
N TRP A 32 -2.68 16.52 -4.65
CA TRP A 32 -3.89 16.30 -3.86
C TRP A 32 -5.13 16.76 -4.64
N LYS A 33 -5.07 17.95 -5.25
CA LYS A 33 -6.16 18.49 -6.07
C LYS A 33 -6.50 17.58 -7.24
N ARG A 34 -5.50 16.92 -7.84
CA ARG A 34 -5.69 16.00 -8.97
C ARG A 34 -6.59 14.82 -8.63
N ILE A 35 -6.44 14.22 -7.44
CA ILE A 35 -7.34 13.16 -7.00
C ILE A 35 -8.66 13.73 -6.49
N LYS A 36 -8.65 14.83 -5.72
CA LYS A 36 -9.90 15.42 -5.19
C LYS A 36 -10.86 15.92 -6.26
N ASN A 37 -10.34 16.36 -7.39
CA ASN A 37 -11.13 16.83 -8.53
C ASN A 37 -11.55 15.69 -9.47
N ALA A 38 -11.17 14.45 -9.20
CA ALA A 38 -11.67 13.31 -9.96
C ALA A 38 -13.19 13.21 -9.76
N PRO A 39 -13.98 13.09 -10.84
CA PRO A 39 -15.42 12.88 -10.71
C PRO A 39 -15.71 11.63 -9.88
N TYR A 40 -16.65 11.75 -8.94
CA TYR A 40 -17.05 10.62 -8.12
C TYR A 40 -17.56 9.47 -8.98
N VAL A 41 -17.06 8.27 -8.73
CA VAL A 41 -17.58 7.02 -9.29
C VAL A 41 -17.89 6.09 -8.12
N GLU A 42 -19.15 5.64 -8.03
CA GLU A 42 -19.54 4.64 -7.05
C GLU A 42 -18.76 3.34 -7.32
N PRO A 43 -17.99 2.82 -6.35
CA PRO A 43 -17.37 1.52 -6.49
C PRO A 43 -18.42 0.41 -6.59
N PRO A 44 -18.14 -0.70 -7.27
CA PRO A 44 -19.04 -1.84 -7.27
C PRO A 44 -19.21 -2.38 -5.84
N THR A 45 -20.30 -3.11 -5.62
CA THR A 45 -20.48 -3.86 -4.38
C THR A 45 -19.27 -4.79 -4.17
N PRO A 46 -18.58 -4.71 -3.00
CA PRO A 46 -17.47 -5.60 -2.70
C PRO A 46 -17.87 -7.06 -2.85
N ARG A 47 -17.08 -7.83 -3.59
CA ARG A 47 -17.27 -9.28 -3.73
C ARG A 47 -16.74 -9.99 -2.48
N GLU A 48 -17.37 -11.11 -2.14
CA GLU A 48 -16.79 -12.03 -1.16
C GLU A 48 -15.46 -12.60 -1.68
N HIS A 49 -14.51 -12.77 -0.76
CA HIS A 49 -13.18 -13.30 -1.04
C HIS A 49 -12.69 -14.08 0.18
N ASP A 50 -12.01 -15.19 -0.04
CA ASP A 50 -11.36 -15.94 1.03
C ASP A 50 -10.32 -15.03 1.71
N ASP A 51 -10.41 -14.94 3.05
CA ASP A 51 -9.50 -14.16 3.89
C ASP A 51 -9.00 -15.05 5.05
N PRO A 52 -8.13 -16.03 4.78
CA PRO A 52 -7.58 -16.87 5.83
C PRO A 52 -6.70 -16.04 6.79
N PRO A 53 -6.45 -16.54 8.02
CA PRO A 53 -5.58 -15.86 8.97
C PRO A 53 -4.18 -15.58 8.41
N LEU A 54 -3.57 -14.48 8.86
CA LEU A 54 -2.19 -14.14 8.52
C LEU A 54 -1.22 -15.24 8.99
N PRO A 55 -0.10 -15.44 8.28
CA PRO A 55 0.91 -16.43 8.64
C PRO A 55 1.85 -15.95 9.78
N VAL A 56 1.62 -14.75 10.31
CA VAL A 56 2.36 -14.13 11.40
C VAL A 56 1.39 -13.64 12.48
N ASP A 57 1.80 -13.70 13.74
CA ASP A 57 1.08 -13.06 14.84
C ASP A 57 1.50 -11.59 14.93
N ASP A 58 0.59 -10.69 14.55
CA ASP A 58 0.75 -9.24 14.62
C ASP A 58 -0.11 -8.60 15.73
N SER A 59 -0.58 -9.40 16.69
CA SER A 59 -1.48 -8.96 17.77
C SER A 59 -0.85 -7.94 18.74
N ASP A 60 0.48 -7.88 18.79
CA ASP A 60 1.25 -6.91 19.58
C ASP A 60 1.64 -5.65 18.79
N GLY A 61 1.19 -5.53 17.54
CA GLY A 61 1.64 -4.47 16.64
C GLY A 61 3.07 -4.68 16.15
N GLY A 62 3.61 -5.90 16.21
CA GLY A 62 4.80 -6.37 15.49
C GLY A 62 6.09 -5.58 15.70
N SER A 63 6.21 -4.82 16.78
CA SER A 63 7.45 -4.12 17.14
C SER A 63 8.48 -5.12 17.66
N ASP A 64 9.69 -5.11 17.10
CA ASP A 64 10.83 -5.90 17.54
C ASP A 64 11.72 -5.16 18.55
N THR A 65 11.48 -3.87 18.78
CA THR A 65 12.15 -3.05 19.79
C THR A 65 11.31 -3.00 21.07
N ASN A 66 11.54 -3.96 21.97
CA ASN A 66 10.91 -3.97 23.30
C ASN A 66 11.51 -2.87 24.20
N HIS A 67 10.92 -1.67 24.21
CA HIS A 67 11.30 -0.58 25.13
C HIS A 67 10.33 -0.37 26.32
N GLY A 68 9.57 -1.39 26.70
CA GLY A 68 8.72 -1.36 27.90
C GLY A 68 7.30 -0.85 27.62
N ASN A 69 6.79 0.10 28.43
CA ASN A 69 5.43 0.65 28.36
C ASN A 69 5.20 1.59 27.16
N GLU A 70 5.78 1.30 26.00
CA GLU A 70 5.53 2.09 24.80
C GLU A 70 4.07 1.91 24.39
N ILE A 71 3.36 3.04 24.25
CA ILE A 71 2.02 3.05 23.70
C ILE A 71 2.15 2.65 22.22
N THR A 72 1.91 1.37 21.95
CA THR A 72 1.86 0.82 20.59
C THR A 72 0.83 1.62 19.78
N ASN A 73 1.21 2.06 18.58
CA ASN A 73 0.32 2.70 17.58
C ASN A 73 -0.11 4.16 17.83
N ASN A 74 0.76 5.00 18.42
CA ASN A 74 0.53 6.44 18.39
C ASN A 74 0.72 7.03 16.97
N SER A 75 -0.21 7.89 16.54
CA SER A 75 -0.11 8.60 15.25
C SER A 75 0.90 9.75 15.33
N VAL A 76 2.19 9.42 15.30
CA VAL A 76 3.31 10.39 15.34
C VAL A 76 3.67 10.94 13.96
N TRP A 77 3.20 10.31 12.90
CA TRP A 77 3.52 10.67 11.52
C TRP A 77 2.68 11.84 11.05
N THR A 78 3.32 12.82 10.41
CA THR A 78 2.65 14.00 9.82
C THR A 78 2.72 14.02 8.31
N ARG A 79 3.57 13.19 7.69
CA ARG A 79 3.77 13.06 6.24
C ARG A 79 4.57 11.80 5.89
N GLN A 80 4.55 11.41 4.62
CA GLN A 80 5.53 10.49 4.01
C GLN A 80 6.96 11.03 4.13
N ILE A 81 7.93 10.13 4.22
CA ILE A 81 9.35 10.50 4.17
C ILE A 81 9.68 11.34 2.92
N GLU A 82 10.40 12.43 3.12
CA GLU A 82 10.75 13.40 2.08
C GLU A 82 11.62 12.83 0.95
N ALA A 83 12.32 11.74 1.25
CA ALA A 83 13.14 11.03 0.29
C ALA A 83 12.29 10.53 -0.88
N ILE A 84 11.06 10.04 -0.64
CA ILE A 84 10.16 9.58 -1.71
C ILE A 84 9.49 10.80 -2.33
N LYS A 85 9.90 11.15 -3.55
CA LYS A 85 9.48 12.38 -4.22
C LYS A 85 8.11 12.23 -4.89
N ILE A 86 7.24 13.20 -4.62
CA ILE A 86 5.94 13.37 -5.27
C ILE A 86 6.12 14.39 -6.39
N ASP A 87 5.94 13.96 -7.64
CA ASP A 87 5.90 14.82 -8.80
C ASP A 87 4.53 15.53 -8.83
N GLN A 88 4.54 16.82 -8.51
CA GLN A 88 3.31 17.62 -8.43
C GLN A 88 2.62 17.80 -9.77
N GLU A 89 3.33 17.66 -10.89
CA GLU A 89 2.78 17.81 -12.24
C GLU A 89 2.10 16.51 -12.72
N ARG A 90 2.56 15.35 -12.24
CA ARG A 90 2.13 14.04 -12.76
C ARG A 90 1.36 13.17 -11.77
N ASP A 91 1.71 13.18 -10.48
CA ASP A 91 1.25 12.18 -9.52
C ASP A 91 -0.09 12.53 -8.86
N GLY A 92 -0.77 11.52 -8.31
CA GLY A 92 -1.89 11.70 -7.39
C GLY A 92 -1.47 11.46 -5.93
N ILE A 93 -2.22 12.02 -4.97
CA ILE A 93 -2.06 11.69 -3.54
C ILE A 93 -3.40 11.65 -2.81
N SER A 94 -3.70 10.52 -2.16
CA SER A 94 -4.86 10.31 -1.29
C SER A 94 -4.67 9.03 -0.49
N ASP A 95 -5.20 8.95 0.73
CA ASP A 95 -5.30 7.72 1.53
C ASP A 95 -6.74 7.21 1.63
N ASN A 96 -7.61 7.67 0.72
CA ASN A 96 -9.01 7.27 0.65
C ASN A 96 -9.25 6.36 -0.57
N GLY A 97 -9.68 5.12 -0.31
CA GLY A 97 -9.97 4.14 -1.34
C GLY A 97 -10.98 4.57 -2.41
N ARG A 98 -12.05 5.28 -2.05
CA ARG A 98 -13.09 5.71 -3.01
C ARG A 98 -12.58 6.82 -3.92
N GLU A 99 -11.77 7.72 -3.39
CA GLU A 99 -11.12 8.78 -4.17
C GLU A 99 -10.11 8.20 -5.16
N ILE A 100 -9.28 7.26 -4.67
CA ILE A 100 -8.36 6.52 -5.53
C ILE A 100 -9.14 5.76 -6.60
N TYR A 101 -10.17 5.01 -6.23
CA TYR A 101 -11.01 4.27 -7.18
C TYR A 101 -11.60 5.18 -8.26
N SER A 102 -12.19 6.31 -7.87
CA SER A 102 -12.73 7.30 -8.81
C SER A 102 -11.66 7.84 -9.77
N PHE A 103 -10.46 8.13 -9.26
CA PHE A 103 -9.34 8.58 -10.06
C PHE A 103 -8.82 7.49 -11.03
N LEU A 104 -8.77 6.22 -10.59
CA LEU A 104 -8.43 5.09 -11.46
C LEU A 104 -9.44 4.98 -12.62
N GLN A 105 -10.74 5.09 -12.35
CA GLN A 105 -11.80 5.08 -13.36
C GLN A 105 -11.68 6.25 -14.34
N GLN A 106 -11.45 7.47 -13.83
CA GLN A 106 -11.22 8.65 -14.67
C GLN A 106 -10.06 8.46 -15.65
N LYS A 107 -9.01 7.77 -15.22
CA LYS A 107 -7.80 7.50 -16.02
C LYS A 107 -7.91 6.23 -16.88
N GLY A 108 -8.98 5.45 -16.76
CA GLY A 108 -9.10 4.15 -17.42
C GLY A 108 -8.07 3.11 -16.94
N ILE A 109 -7.55 3.28 -15.72
CA ILE A 109 -6.54 2.39 -15.13
C ILE A 109 -7.24 1.14 -14.59
N ARG A 110 -6.81 -0.02 -15.10
CA ARG A 110 -7.36 -1.34 -14.71
C ARG A 110 -6.40 -2.18 -13.87
N HIS A 111 -5.11 -1.87 -13.92
CA HIS A 111 -4.05 -2.61 -13.24
C HIS A 111 -3.36 -1.68 -12.24
N VAL A 112 -3.21 -2.14 -10.99
CA VAL A 112 -2.61 -1.38 -9.90
C VAL A 112 -1.49 -2.21 -9.28
N ILE A 113 -0.30 -1.62 -9.17
CA ILE A 113 0.83 -2.20 -8.45
C ILE A 113 0.92 -1.50 -7.09
N LEU A 114 0.85 -2.26 -6.00
CA LEU A 114 1.01 -1.78 -4.64
C LEU A 114 2.44 -2.06 -4.14
N MET A 115 3.02 -1.07 -3.48
CA MET A 115 4.31 -1.17 -2.79
C MET A 115 4.28 -0.21 -1.59
N GLY A 116 5.10 -0.44 -0.57
CA GLY A 116 5.14 0.39 0.64
C GLY A 116 5.06 -0.45 1.92
N VAL A 117 4.82 0.19 3.05
CA VAL A 117 4.85 -0.46 4.37
C VAL A 117 3.64 -0.06 5.22
N HIS A 118 3.11 -0.92 6.09
CA HIS A 118 3.51 -2.32 6.32
C HIS A 118 2.64 -3.30 5.52
N THR A 119 3.23 -4.40 5.04
CA THR A 119 2.62 -5.38 4.11
C THR A 119 1.33 -5.97 4.68
N ASN A 120 1.37 -6.53 5.90
CA ASN A 120 0.23 -7.15 6.59
C ASN A 120 -0.82 -6.14 7.08
N MET A 121 -0.50 -4.85 7.10
CA MET A 121 -1.38 -3.81 7.63
C MET A 121 -1.87 -2.87 6.53
N CYS A 122 -1.13 -1.81 6.24
CA CYS A 122 -1.59 -0.75 5.34
C CYS A 122 -1.73 -1.22 3.91
N ILE A 123 -0.80 -2.05 3.42
CA ILE A 123 -0.80 -2.55 2.05
C ILE A 123 -1.89 -3.62 1.84
N LEU A 124 -2.26 -4.34 2.89
CA LEU A 124 -3.31 -5.36 2.81
C LEU A 124 -4.71 -4.78 3.08
N ASN A 125 -4.87 -3.99 4.15
CA ASN A 125 -6.18 -3.73 4.78
C ASN A 125 -6.72 -2.31 4.62
N ARG A 126 -5.93 -1.30 4.20
CA ARG A 126 -6.48 0.05 4.01
C ARG A 126 -7.52 0.05 2.89
N SER A 127 -8.42 1.03 2.91
CA SER A 127 -9.50 1.15 1.92
C SER A 127 -8.99 1.30 0.47
N PHE A 128 -7.74 1.73 0.28
CA PHE A 128 -7.10 1.84 -1.03
C PHE A 128 -6.21 0.65 -1.40
N ALA A 129 -6.15 -0.37 -0.55
CA ALA A 129 -5.14 -1.41 -0.57
C ALA A 129 -5.66 -2.73 -1.15
N ILE A 130 -4.85 -3.79 -1.07
CA ILE A 130 -5.05 -5.05 -1.81
C ILE A 130 -6.46 -5.60 -1.62
N LYS A 131 -6.90 -5.86 -0.38
CA LYS A 131 -8.18 -6.53 -0.12
C LYS A 131 -9.34 -5.77 -0.74
N GLN A 132 -9.44 -4.47 -0.44
CA GLN A 132 -10.54 -3.65 -0.91
C GLN A 132 -10.54 -3.52 -2.44
N MET A 133 -9.38 -3.36 -3.06
CA MET A 133 -9.25 -3.23 -4.51
C MET A 133 -9.60 -4.52 -5.24
N VAL A 134 -9.17 -5.69 -4.73
CA VAL A 134 -9.55 -7.01 -5.25
C VAL A 134 -11.06 -7.23 -5.14
N GLN A 135 -11.65 -6.87 -4.00
CA GLN A 135 -13.10 -6.96 -3.79
C GLN A 135 -13.88 -6.03 -4.71
N TRP A 136 -13.31 -4.88 -5.09
CA TRP A 136 -13.82 -3.99 -6.14
C TRP A 136 -13.45 -4.40 -7.57
N SER A 137 -12.88 -5.59 -7.76
CA SER A 137 -12.51 -6.15 -9.07
C SER A 137 -11.44 -5.35 -9.82
N VAL A 138 -10.61 -4.59 -9.10
CA VAL A 138 -9.40 -3.97 -9.66
C VAL A 138 -8.33 -5.06 -9.76
N ASN A 139 -7.60 -5.12 -10.88
CA ASN A 139 -6.50 -6.07 -11.02
C ASN A 139 -5.30 -5.53 -10.25
N VAL A 140 -4.96 -6.19 -9.15
CA VAL A 140 -3.89 -5.76 -8.25
C VAL A 140 -2.67 -6.66 -8.43
N MET A 141 -1.48 -6.10 -8.25
CA MET A 141 -0.24 -6.84 -8.04
C MET A 141 0.56 -6.23 -6.88
N LEU A 142 1.28 -7.05 -6.13
CA LEU A 142 2.24 -6.59 -5.11
C LEU A 142 3.65 -6.44 -5.71
N CYS A 143 4.36 -5.35 -5.41
CA CYS A 143 5.80 -5.25 -5.65
C CYS A 143 6.55 -5.85 -4.45
N ARG A 144 6.87 -7.15 -4.52
CA ARG A 144 7.24 -7.98 -3.35
C ARG A 144 8.55 -7.62 -2.66
N ASP A 145 9.45 -6.95 -3.37
CA ASP A 145 10.77 -6.52 -2.89
C ASP A 145 10.82 -5.04 -2.49
N LEU A 146 9.68 -4.34 -2.56
CA LEU A 146 9.48 -2.97 -2.07
C LEU A 146 8.36 -2.90 -1.02
N THR A 147 8.31 -3.91 -0.16
CA THR A 147 7.36 -4.01 0.95
C THR A 147 8.06 -4.53 2.20
N ASP A 148 7.47 -4.30 3.36
CA ASP A 148 8.02 -4.72 4.66
C ASP A 148 6.88 -4.97 5.65
N THR A 149 6.93 -6.06 6.41
CA THR A 149 5.85 -6.49 7.31
C THR A 149 6.10 -6.01 8.74
N MET A 150 5.04 -5.61 9.44
CA MET A 150 5.14 -5.37 10.88
C MET A 150 5.04 -6.72 11.60
N TYR A 151 6.18 -7.29 12.01
CA TYR A 151 6.27 -8.60 12.66
C TYR A 151 7.39 -8.63 13.71
N ASN A 152 7.03 -9.10 14.91
CA ASN A 152 7.93 -9.35 16.02
C ASN A 152 8.42 -10.81 16.00
N PRO A 153 9.72 -11.10 15.77
CA PRO A 153 10.27 -12.46 15.80
C PRO A 153 10.05 -13.23 17.11
N ALA A 154 9.75 -12.56 18.22
CA ALA A 154 9.41 -13.20 19.50
C ALA A 154 7.96 -13.74 19.55
N LYS A 155 7.18 -13.53 18.49
CA LYS A 155 5.82 -14.06 18.31
C LYS A 155 5.79 -15.16 17.24
N PRO A 156 4.81 -16.07 17.27
CA PRO A 156 4.62 -17.06 16.22
C PRO A 156 4.68 -16.40 14.82
N PRO A 157 5.36 -17.01 13.83
CA PRO A 157 5.88 -18.38 13.83
C PRO A 157 7.35 -18.53 14.31
N TYR A 158 7.90 -17.55 15.02
CA TYR A 158 9.27 -17.57 15.57
C TYR A 158 10.37 -17.66 14.51
N VAL A 159 10.20 -16.90 13.44
CA VAL A 159 11.16 -16.78 12.34
C VAL A 159 11.81 -15.40 12.33
N SER A 160 12.84 -15.20 11.51
CA SER A 160 13.41 -13.86 11.34
C SER A 160 12.39 -12.88 10.78
N HIS A 161 12.61 -11.58 10.97
CA HIS A 161 11.75 -10.55 10.41
C HIS A 161 11.60 -10.69 8.89
N ASP A 162 12.71 -10.87 8.17
CA ASP A 162 12.71 -11.08 6.71
C ASP A 162 11.90 -12.30 6.29
N GLU A 163 11.99 -13.40 7.05
CA GLU A 163 11.22 -14.61 6.79
C GLU A 163 9.73 -14.39 7.08
N GLY A 164 9.38 -13.60 8.11
CA GLY A 164 8.01 -13.15 8.36
C GLY A 164 7.46 -12.31 7.20
N THR A 165 8.25 -11.38 6.67
CA THR A 165 7.90 -10.60 5.46
C THR A 165 7.67 -11.53 4.28
N ARG A 166 8.54 -12.52 4.06
CA ARG A 166 8.40 -13.53 3.00
C ARG A 166 7.10 -14.32 3.12
N LEU A 167 6.76 -14.79 4.32
CA LEU A 167 5.51 -15.53 4.57
C LEU A 167 4.27 -14.68 4.26
N VAL A 168 4.27 -13.40 4.63
CA VAL A 168 3.13 -12.50 4.32
C VAL A 168 3.03 -12.24 2.81
N VAL A 169 4.14 -12.12 2.11
CA VAL A 169 4.15 -12.05 0.63
C VAL A 169 3.55 -13.32 0.03
N GLU A 170 3.98 -14.51 0.46
CA GLU A 170 3.43 -15.79 -0.02
C GLU A 170 1.94 -15.94 0.26
N TYR A 171 1.49 -15.47 1.42
CA TYR A 171 0.07 -15.40 1.76
C TYR A 171 -0.70 -14.52 0.77
N ILE A 172 -0.19 -13.33 0.43
CA ILE A 172 -0.81 -12.43 -0.55
C ILE A 172 -0.85 -13.08 -1.93
N GLU A 173 0.25 -13.71 -2.36
CA GLU A 173 0.34 -14.39 -3.64
C GLU A 173 -0.65 -15.55 -3.76
N LYS A 174 -0.84 -16.29 -2.68
CA LYS A 174 -1.74 -17.45 -2.65
C LYS A 174 -3.21 -17.06 -2.62
N PHE A 175 -3.55 -16.00 -1.88
CA PHE A 175 -4.94 -15.70 -1.53
C PHE A 175 -5.48 -14.39 -2.08
N TRP A 176 -4.67 -13.45 -2.56
CA TRP A 176 -5.17 -12.11 -2.88
C TRP A 176 -4.79 -11.64 -4.28
N CYS A 177 -3.52 -11.67 -4.64
CA CYS A 177 -3.06 -11.18 -5.93
C CYS A 177 -1.65 -11.67 -6.28
N PRO A 178 -1.30 -11.76 -7.57
CA PRO A 178 0.07 -12.06 -7.98
C PRO A 178 1.04 -10.95 -7.57
N SER A 179 2.34 -11.23 -7.62
CA SER A 179 3.38 -10.26 -7.34
C SER A 179 4.34 -10.07 -8.52
N ILE A 180 5.04 -8.93 -8.52
CA ILE A 180 6.18 -8.62 -9.37
C ILE A 180 7.36 -8.17 -8.51
N SER A 181 8.57 -8.18 -9.06
CA SER A 181 9.73 -7.52 -8.46
C SER A 181 9.90 -6.09 -9.00
N SER A 182 10.69 -5.29 -8.31
CA SER A 182 11.12 -3.99 -8.79
C SER A 182 11.87 -4.07 -10.11
N GLU A 183 12.61 -5.14 -10.36
CA GLU A 183 13.35 -5.34 -11.61
C GLU A 183 12.44 -5.42 -12.82
N ASP A 184 11.21 -5.92 -12.66
CA ASP A 184 10.23 -6.01 -13.75
C ASP A 184 9.80 -4.63 -14.27
N LEU A 185 9.97 -3.58 -13.46
CA LEU A 185 9.68 -2.18 -13.80
C LEU A 185 10.92 -1.37 -14.20
N LEU A 186 12.12 -1.91 -13.99
CA LEU A 186 13.39 -1.24 -14.30
C LEU A 186 14.00 -1.67 -15.64
N ARG A 187 13.34 -2.58 -16.35
CA ARG A 187 13.78 -3.14 -17.64
C ARG A 187 13.31 -2.31 -18.83
#